data_AF-A0A7C1UIY4-F1
#
_entry.id   AF-A0A7C1UIY4-F1
#
_cell.length_a   1.000
_cell.length_b   1.000
_cell.length_c   1.000
_cell.angle_alpha   90.00
_cell.angle_beta   90.00
_cell.angle_gamma   90.00
#
_symmetry.space_group_name_H-M   'P 1'
#
loop_
_entity.id
_entity.type
_entity.pdbx_description
1 polymer ?
#
loop_
_entity_poly.entity_id
_entity_poly.type
_entity_poly.pdbx_seq_one_letter_code
_entity_poly.pdbx_strand_id
1 'polypeptide(L)'
;MSLERNLADLERHARDFRDRTGFTYSVLTGDEVVGCVYIYPTDEAGHDVEVQSWVRADRAELDVLLWEAVTSWLAEAWPFDNPLYAPRP
;
A
#
# COMPACT_ATOMS: atom_id res chain seq x y z
N MET A 1 12.19 -15.27 6.02
CA MET A 1 12.61 -14.98 4.63
C MET A 1 14.13 -15.02 4.54
N SER A 2 14.71 -15.45 3.43
CA SER A 2 16.16 -15.29 3.18
C SER A 2 16.46 -13.88 2.66
N LEU A 3 17.71 -13.43 2.79
CA LEU A 3 18.15 -12.15 2.22
C LEU A 3 17.93 -12.09 0.71
N GLU A 4 18.19 -13.19 -0.01
CA GLU A 4 17.97 -13.28 -1.45
C GLU A 4 16.49 -13.08 -1.83
N ARG A 5 15.57 -13.70 -1.08
CA ARG A 5 14.13 -13.52 -1.30
C ARG A 5 13.71 -12.08 -1.01
N ASN A 6 14.30 -11.44 0.00
CA ASN A 6 14.02 -10.05 0.30
C ASN A 6 14.53 -9.11 -0.81
N LEU A 7 15.75 -9.33 -1.31
CA LEU A 7 16.28 -8.55 -2.43
C LEU A 7 15.42 -8.70 -3.69
N ALA A 8 15.06 -9.94 -4.06
CA ALA A 8 14.22 -10.20 -5.23
C ALA A 8 12.84 -9.52 -5.12
N ASP A 9 12.30 -9.44 -3.91
CA ASP A 9 11.03 -8.74 -3.62
C ASP A 9 11.16 -7.22 -3.84
N LEU A 10 12.24 -6.61 -3.32
CA LEU A 10 12.52 -5.18 -3.52
C LEU A 10 12.76 -4.84 -5.00
N GLU A 11 13.51 -5.69 -5.70
CA GLU A 11 13.72 -5.53 -7.15
C GLU A 11 12.41 -5.65 -7.93
N ARG A 12 11.49 -6.52 -7.50
CA ARG A 12 10.15 -6.61 -8.11
C ARG A 12 9.39 -5.30 -7.90
N HIS A 13 9.31 -4.79 -6.68
CA HIS A 13 8.62 -3.52 -6.40
C HIS A 13 9.21 -2.36 -7.20
N ALA A 14 10.53 -2.30 -7.36
CA ALA A 14 11.18 -1.28 -8.18
C ALA A 14 10.78 -1.37 -9.67
N ARG A 15 10.65 -2.59 -10.21
CA ARG A 15 10.15 -2.82 -11.58
C ARG A 15 8.68 -2.44 -11.70
N ASP A 16 7.83 -2.88 -10.76
CA ASP A 16 6.40 -2.59 -10.76
C ASP A 16 6.13 -1.07 -10.76
N PHE A 17 6.89 -0.33 -9.95
CA PHE A 17 6.78 1.12 -9.87
C PHE A 17 7.17 1.81 -11.18
N ARG A 18 8.29 1.38 -11.78
CA ARG A 18 8.77 1.92 -13.06
C ARG A 18 7.79 1.63 -14.19
N ASP A 19 7.24 0.42 -14.22
CA ASP A 19 6.38 -0.08 -15.29
C ASP A 19 4.91 0.31 -15.04
N ARG A 20 4.62 0.96 -13.89
CA ARG A 20 3.30 1.43 -13.44
C ARG A 20 2.27 0.31 -13.30
N THR A 21 2.73 -0.89 -12.93
CA THR A 21 1.90 -2.08 -12.73
C THR A 21 1.59 -2.36 -11.27
N GLY A 22 2.22 -1.63 -10.35
CA GLY A 22 1.96 -1.70 -8.92
C GLY A 22 2.80 -0.70 -8.16
N PHE A 23 2.30 -0.27 -7.01
CA PHE A 23 2.95 0.74 -6.19
C PHE A 23 3.05 0.27 -4.74
N THR A 24 4.27 0.28 -4.22
CA THR A 24 4.57 -0.06 -2.82
C THR A 24 5.21 1.15 -2.15
N TYR A 25 4.61 1.61 -1.06
CA TYR A 25 5.07 2.75 -0.27
C TYR A 25 5.42 2.31 1.14
N SER A 26 6.51 2.86 1.68
CA SER A 26 6.79 2.79 3.11
C SER A 26 6.13 3.97 3.82
N VAL A 27 5.51 3.71 4.97
CA VAL A 27 4.97 4.73 5.87
C VAL A 27 6.03 5.06 6.89
N LEU A 28 6.40 6.34 7.00
CA LEU A 28 7.47 6.80 7.87
C LEU A 28 6.97 7.74 8.97
N THR A 29 7.55 7.61 10.16
CA THR A 29 7.54 8.63 11.21
C THR A 29 8.96 9.13 11.39
N GLY A 30 9.29 10.30 10.83
CA GLY A 30 10.67 10.72 10.66
C GLY A 30 11.40 9.76 9.71
N ASP A 31 12.48 9.14 10.17
CA ASP A 31 13.25 8.13 9.41
C ASP A 31 12.86 6.68 9.75
N GLU A 32 11.91 6.48 10.67
CA GLU A 32 11.47 5.14 11.10
C GLU A 32 10.35 4.63 10.18
N VAL A 33 10.52 3.42 9.61
CA VAL A 33 9.43 2.72 8.92
C VAL A 33 8.45 2.14 9.95
N VAL A 34 7.22 2.64 9.90
CA VAL A 34 6.13 2.26 10.80
C VAL A 34 5.04 1.45 10.12
N GLY A 35 5.05 1.36 8.79
CA GLY A 35 4.03 0.64 8.02
C GLY A 35 4.34 0.60 6.54
N CYS A 36 3.42 0.03 5.76
CA CYS A 36 3.46 0.05 4.29
C CYS A 36 2.06 0.20 3.69
N VAL A 37 2.03 0.62 2.43
CA VAL A 37 0.85 0.65 1.56
C VAL A 37 1.20 -0.05 0.24
N TYR A 38 0.31 -0.89 -0.25
CA TYR A 38 0.40 -1.60 -1.52
C TYR A 38 -0.83 -1.29 -2.36
N ILE A 39 -0.63 -0.95 -3.63
CA ILE A 39 -1.68 -0.66 -4.61
C ILE A 39 -1.38 -1.48 -5.85
N TYR A 40 -2.22 -2.48 -6.14
CA TYR A 40 -2.04 -3.41 -7.26
C TYR A 40 -3.37 -3.64 -7.99
N PRO A 41 -3.34 -3.98 -9.29
CA PRO A 41 -4.52 -4.47 -9.98
C PRO A 41 -5.14 -5.65 -9.26
N THR A 42 -6.47 -5.77 -9.32
CA THR A 42 -7.21 -6.88 -8.71
C THR A 42 -8.03 -7.62 -9.75
N ASP A 43 -8.22 -8.92 -9.54
CA ASP A 43 -9.12 -9.75 -10.34
C ASP A 43 -10.56 -9.72 -9.78
N GLU A 44 -10.79 -9.02 -8.66
CA GLU A 44 -12.11 -8.88 -8.04
C GLU A 44 -13.05 -8.04 -8.90
N ALA A 45 -14.18 -8.62 -9.26
CA ALA A 45 -15.10 -8.02 -10.21
C ALA A 45 -15.67 -6.69 -9.69
N GLY A 46 -15.55 -5.65 -10.52
CA GLY A 46 -16.07 -4.31 -10.22
C GLY A 46 -15.08 -3.40 -9.50
N HIS A 47 -13.85 -3.85 -9.22
CA HIS A 47 -12.81 -3.05 -8.60
C HIS A 47 -11.63 -2.80 -9.54
N ASP A 48 -11.05 -1.60 -9.49
CA ASP A 48 -9.91 -1.24 -10.35
C ASP A 48 -8.58 -1.75 -9.79
N VAL A 49 -8.46 -1.68 -8.46
CA VAL A 49 -7.26 -2.02 -7.71
C VAL A 49 -7.64 -2.59 -6.36
N GLU A 50 -6.76 -3.42 -5.80
CA GLU A 50 -6.75 -3.77 -4.39
C GLU A 50 -5.69 -2.96 -3.67
N VAL A 51 -6.09 -2.39 -2.54
CA VAL A 51 -5.23 -1.60 -1.67
C VAL A 51 -5.08 -2.32 -0.34
N GLN A 52 -3.85 -2.55 0.05
CA GLN A 52 -3.51 -3.15 1.33
C GLN A 52 -2.59 -2.21 2.09
N SER A 53 -2.81 -2.09 3.39
CA SER A 53 -1.94 -1.30 4.25
C SER A 53 -1.86 -1.91 5.63
N TRP A 54 -0.75 -1.65 6.30
CA TRP A 54 -0.53 -2.08 7.68
C TRP A 54 0.37 -1.09 8.38
N VAL A 55 0.24 -1.05 9.70
CA VAL A 55 1.19 -0.41 10.62
C VAL A 55 1.76 -1.47 11.57
N ARG A 56 2.93 -1.21 12.12
CA ARG A 56 3.54 -2.08 13.13
C ARG A 56 2.63 -2.14 14.37
N ALA A 57 2.65 -3.27 15.06
CA ALA A 57 1.82 -3.50 16.24
C ALA A 57 2.07 -2.48 17.37
N ASP A 58 3.29 -1.94 17.49
CA ASP A 58 3.66 -0.90 18.46
C ASP A 58 3.29 0.53 18.03
N ARG A 59 2.61 0.64 16.88
CA ARG A 59 2.06 1.87 16.29
C ARG A 59 0.60 1.66 15.85
N ALA A 60 -0.11 0.72 16.46
CA ALA A 60 -1.47 0.33 16.07
C ALA A 60 -2.47 1.50 16.08
N GLU A 61 -2.22 2.52 16.91
CA GLU A 61 -2.99 3.76 16.96
C GLU A 61 -2.99 4.54 15.63
N LEU A 62 -2.07 4.26 14.71
CA LEU A 62 -1.97 4.90 13.41
C LEU A 62 -2.76 4.19 12.31
N ASP A 63 -3.32 3.00 12.54
CA ASP A 63 -3.95 2.20 11.47
C ASP A 63 -5.15 2.91 10.84
N VAL A 64 -6.04 3.47 11.67
CA VAL A 64 -7.19 4.26 11.20
C VAL A 64 -6.74 5.52 10.47
N LEU A 65 -5.75 6.25 11.02
CA LEU A 65 -5.23 7.47 10.41
C LEU A 65 -4.58 7.20 9.05
N LEU A 66 -3.83 6.10 8.91
CA LEU A 66 -3.26 5.67 7.64
C LEU A 66 -4.36 5.31 6.65
N TRP A 67 -5.39 4.59 7.09
CA TRP A 67 -6.52 4.24 6.25
C TRP A 67 -7.27 5.45 5.71
N GLU A 68 -7.58 6.44 6.57
CA GLU A 68 -8.21 7.69 6.16
C GLU A 68 -7.35 8.46 5.17
N ALA A 69 -6.05 8.63 5.47
CA ALA A 69 -5.12 9.35 4.61
C ALA A 69 -4.97 8.70 3.23
N VAL A 70 -4.83 7.37 3.17
CA VAL A 70 -4.75 6.64 1.89
C VAL A 70 -6.07 6.73 1.14
N THR A 71 -7.21 6.62 1.82
CA THR A 71 -8.54 6.72 1.19
C THR A 71 -8.74 8.09 0.54
N SER A 72 -8.44 9.18 1.25
CA SER A 72 -8.52 10.54 0.69
C SER A 72 -7.54 10.73 -0.47
N TRP A 73 -6.30 10.25 -0.31
CA TRP A 73 -5.29 10.36 -1.36
C TRP A 73 -5.69 9.62 -2.66
N LEU A 74 -6.26 8.42 -2.54
CA LEU A 74 -6.81 7.68 -3.69
C LEU A 74 -7.92 8.46 -4.38
N ALA A 75 -8.87 9.02 -3.62
CA ALA A 75 -9.98 9.78 -4.18
C ALA A 75 -9.55 11.09 -4.87
N GLU A 76 -8.49 11.73 -4.39
CA GLU A 76 -8.05 13.04 -4.89
C GLU A 76 -7.02 12.96 -6.03
N ALA A 77 -6.13 11.97 -5.98
CA ALA A 77 -4.94 11.94 -6.84
C ALA A 77 -4.90 10.77 -7.82
N TRP A 78 -5.77 9.76 -7.66
CA TRP A 78 -5.75 8.55 -8.48
C TRP A 78 -6.97 8.45 -9.39
N PRO A 79 -6.82 7.87 -10.59
CA PRO A 79 -7.92 7.73 -11.55
C PRO A 79 -8.74 6.45 -11.31
N PHE A 80 -8.90 6.02 -10.05
CA PHE A 80 -9.66 4.82 -9.71
C PHE A 80 -11.10 5.20 -9.37
N ASP A 81 -12.06 4.49 -9.94
CA ASP A 81 -13.48 4.69 -9.70
C ASP A 81 -13.96 3.87 -8.48
N ASN A 82 -13.40 2.67 -8.27
CA ASN A 82 -13.79 1.76 -7.19
C ASN A 82 -12.60 0.96 -6.62
N PRO A 83 -11.69 1.59 -5.85
CA PRO A 83 -10.62 0.88 -5.17
C PRO A 83 -11.16 -0.07 -4.09
N LEU A 84 -10.74 -1.33 -4.12
CA LEU A 84 -10.99 -2.30 -3.05
C LEU A 84 -10.05 -2.01 -1.88
N TYR A 85 -10.55 -1.32 -0.86
CA TYR A 85 -9.80 -1.03 0.36
C TYR A 85 -10.66 -1.25 1.60
N ALA A 86 -10.33 -2.27 2.39
CA ALA A 86 -11.13 -2.65 3.55
C ALA A 86 -11.19 -1.53 4.60
N PRO A 87 -12.37 -1.19 5.16
CA PRO A 87 -12.48 -0.20 6.22
C PRO A 87 -11.77 -0.65 7.50
N ARG A 88 -11.30 0.30 8.31
CA ARG A 88 -10.76 0.02 9.65
C ARG A 88 -11.83 0.17 10.74
N PRO A 89 -11.83 -0.70 11.75
CA PRO A 89 -12.77 -0.63 12.88
C PRO A 89 -12.49 0.52 13.83
#